data_AF-A0A3R8RGN1-F1
#
_entry.id   AF-A0A3R8RGN1-F1
#
_cell.length_a   1.000
_cell.length_b   1.000
_cell.length_c   1.000
_cell.angle_alpha   90.00
_cell.angle_beta   90.00
_cell.angle_gamma   90.00
#
_symmetry.space_group_name_H-M   'P 1'
#
loop_
_entity.id
_entity.type
_entity.pdbx_description
1 polymer ?
#
loop_
_entity_poly.entity_id
_entity_poly.type
_entity_poly.pdbx_seq_one_letter_code
_entity_poly.pdbx_strand_id
1 'polypeptide(L)'
;MKSPAADRDTGLLSPVRAGTPVERAVSDQAWLQAMLDTEAALARAGARLGSVPEQAAAVITAAARAESVNPRDIAVRARGSADTVAELIGAFTRVVAKLDPDAAPYVHRGATSQDILATAAMLVCGRALPLVRRDLQRVRTALPGGRGWALGGLRAVEEADGRLALLAGDALTVVLDGANSTLTTAFATETGLAVADAGAQAEPAGSLPEVGRAMTRTVRALAELATAVGAFAEAGTGSAAAGCHARTRGPVELIHGAALQVPALCAVLEPSPSVPGARYAVWQPLREVIRLTGGAAHTAARLTEDLDATPRTATPARLSPL
;
A
#
# COMPACT_ATOMS: atom_id res chain seq x y z
N MET A 1 27.57 -20.39 -10.74
CA MET A 1 27.23 -19.28 -11.65
C MET A 1 26.50 -18.24 -10.82
N LYS A 2 27.05 -17.03 -10.64
CA LYS A 2 26.25 -15.90 -10.10
C LYS A 2 25.02 -15.81 -10.99
N SER A 3 23.82 -15.86 -10.41
CA SER A 3 22.62 -15.53 -11.17
C SER A 3 22.91 -14.19 -11.85
N PRO A 4 22.71 -14.04 -13.18
CA PRO A 4 22.73 -12.71 -13.78
C PRO A 4 21.78 -11.84 -12.93
N ALA A 5 21.99 -10.53 -12.89
CA ALA A 5 21.03 -9.62 -12.26
C ALA A 5 19.66 -9.79 -12.95
N ALA A 6 18.91 -10.81 -12.56
CA ALA A 6 17.83 -11.38 -13.33
C ALA A 6 16.60 -10.51 -13.09
N ASP A 7 16.08 -9.95 -14.19
CA ASP A 7 14.74 -9.37 -14.35
C ASP A 7 14.08 -8.90 -13.05
N ARG A 8 14.63 -7.84 -12.45
CA ARG A 8 13.97 -7.11 -11.37
C ARG A 8 12.85 -6.28 -11.97
N ASP A 9 11.71 -6.17 -11.29
CA ASP A 9 10.68 -5.18 -11.64
C ASP A 9 11.23 -3.77 -11.41
N THR A 10 11.71 -3.13 -12.47
CA THR A 10 12.42 -1.84 -12.42
C THR A 10 11.51 -0.62 -12.54
N GLY A 11 10.23 -0.78 -12.89
CA GLY A 11 9.40 0.37 -13.23
C GLY A 11 9.41 0.82 -14.67
N LEU A 12 10.10 0.09 -15.56
CA LEU A 12 10.22 0.46 -16.97
C LEU A 12 8.86 0.75 -17.64
N LEU A 13 7.83 -0.05 -17.35
CA LEU A 13 6.49 0.09 -17.92
C LEU A 13 5.51 0.86 -17.03
N SER A 14 5.97 1.40 -15.90
CA SER A 14 5.14 2.18 -14.98
C SER A 14 5.97 3.32 -14.38
N PRO A 15 6.40 4.29 -15.22
CA PRO A 15 7.28 5.38 -14.80
C PRO A 15 6.69 6.27 -13.72
N VAL A 16 5.35 6.31 -13.55
CA VAL A 16 4.68 7.09 -12.50
C VAL A 16 5.13 6.71 -11.08
N ARG A 17 5.55 5.45 -10.87
CA ARG A 17 6.01 4.95 -9.56
C ARG A 17 7.51 4.68 -9.49
N ALA A 18 8.22 4.70 -10.60
CA ALA A 18 9.62 4.29 -10.66
C ALA A 18 10.51 5.24 -9.83
N GLY A 19 11.32 4.68 -8.93
CA GLY A 19 12.19 5.42 -8.02
C GLY A 19 11.48 6.06 -6.82
N THR A 20 10.16 5.88 -6.68
CA THR A 20 9.39 6.50 -5.60
C THR A 20 9.46 5.67 -4.31
N PRO A 21 9.31 6.28 -3.12
CA PRO A 21 9.41 5.54 -1.85
C PRO A 21 8.41 4.39 -1.70
N VAL A 22 7.23 4.48 -2.34
CA VAL A 22 6.17 3.47 -2.21
C VAL A 22 6.60 2.10 -2.78
N GLU A 23 7.49 2.06 -3.78
CA GLU A 23 7.94 0.79 -4.39
C GLU A 23 8.57 -0.14 -3.38
N ARG A 24 9.38 0.40 -2.45
CA ARG A 24 10.01 -0.40 -1.40
C ARG A 24 8.98 -0.91 -0.39
N ALA A 25 8.03 -0.05 -0.01
CA ALA A 25 7.02 -0.34 1.02
C ALA A 25 6.06 -1.48 0.65
N VAL A 26 5.93 -1.75 -0.65
CA VAL A 26 5.01 -2.77 -1.21
C VAL A 26 5.73 -3.78 -2.10
N SER A 27 7.06 -3.86 -2.01
CA SER A 27 7.86 -4.85 -2.72
C SER A 27 7.55 -6.27 -2.24
N ASP A 28 7.94 -7.30 -3.01
CA ASP A 28 7.81 -8.70 -2.59
C ASP A 28 8.52 -8.96 -1.25
N GLN A 29 9.65 -8.29 -1.00
CA GLN A 29 10.35 -8.37 0.29
C GLN A 29 9.53 -7.72 1.43
N ALA A 30 8.84 -6.61 1.16
CA ALA A 30 7.98 -5.97 2.16
C ALA A 30 6.71 -6.79 2.44
N TRP A 31 6.13 -7.45 1.44
CA TRP A 31 5.03 -8.40 1.63
C TRP A 31 5.48 -9.65 2.39
N LEU A 32 6.65 -10.19 2.05
CA LEU A 32 7.25 -11.30 2.78
C LEU A 32 7.50 -10.95 4.25
N GLN A 33 8.11 -9.79 4.51
CA GLN A 33 8.30 -9.30 5.87
C GLN A 33 6.96 -9.13 6.58
N ALA A 34 5.94 -8.59 5.91
CA ALA A 34 4.60 -8.46 6.50
C ALA A 34 4.02 -9.80 6.94
N MET A 35 4.11 -10.85 6.13
CA MET A 35 3.63 -12.19 6.50
C MET A 35 4.41 -12.76 7.71
N LEU A 36 5.72 -12.53 7.77
CA LEU A 36 6.55 -12.93 8.91
C LEU A 36 6.26 -12.10 10.17
N ASP A 37 6.00 -10.80 10.02
CA ASP A 37 5.57 -9.91 11.11
C ASP A 37 4.26 -10.41 11.71
N THR A 38 3.31 -10.83 10.86
CA THR A 38 2.04 -11.43 11.25
C THR A 38 2.24 -12.73 12.05
N GLU A 39 3.09 -13.64 11.56
CA GLU A 39 3.44 -14.88 12.27
C GLU A 39 4.07 -14.62 13.64
N ALA A 40 5.01 -13.67 13.71
CA ALA A 40 5.63 -13.28 14.96
C ALA A 40 4.62 -12.68 15.94
N ALA A 41 3.71 -11.82 15.46
CA ALA A 41 2.65 -11.25 16.27
C ALA A 41 1.68 -12.33 16.80
N LEU A 42 1.37 -13.34 15.99
CA LEU A 42 0.52 -14.46 16.40
C LEU A 42 1.18 -15.27 17.52
N ALA A 43 2.48 -15.58 17.39
CA ALA A 43 3.23 -16.28 18.43
C ALA A 43 3.28 -15.48 19.74
N ARG A 44 3.51 -14.16 19.68
CA ARG A 44 3.50 -13.28 20.87
C ARG A 44 2.11 -13.18 21.50
N ALA A 45 1.05 -13.08 20.71
CA ALA A 45 -0.32 -13.09 21.21
C ALA A 45 -0.66 -14.42 21.90
N GLY A 46 -0.26 -15.54 21.30
CA GLY A 46 -0.37 -16.86 21.92
C GLY A 46 0.40 -16.97 23.24
N ALA A 47 1.60 -16.38 23.32
CA ALA A 47 2.39 -16.36 24.55
C ALA A 47 1.72 -15.54 25.67
N ARG A 48 1.16 -14.37 25.35
CA ARG A 48 0.38 -13.58 26.32
C ARG A 48 -0.81 -14.35 26.89
N LEU A 49 -1.39 -15.25 26.10
CA LEU A 49 -2.54 -16.06 26.49
C LEU A 49 -2.15 -17.44 27.03
N GLY A 50 -0.85 -17.73 27.17
CA GLY A 50 -0.33 -18.99 27.70
C GLY A 50 -0.45 -20.20 26.77
N SER A 51 -0.82 -20.02 25.51
CA SER A 51 -0.94 -21.11 24.53
C SER A 51 0.37 -21.41 23.79
N VAL A 52 1.35 -20.50 23.88
CA VAL A 52 2.70 -20.62 23.32
C VAL A 52 3.71 -20.30 24.45
N PRO A 53 4.79 -21.08 24.65
CA PRO A 53 5.84 -20.70 25.59
C PRO A 53 6.50 -19.37 25.22
N GLU A 54 6.79 -18.51 26.19
CA GLU A 54 7.41 -17.19 25.94
C GLU A 54 8.73 -17.31 25.16
N GLN A 55 9.55 -18.30 25.49
CA GLN A 55 10.80 -18.59 24.80
C GLN A 55 10.57 -18.94 23.32
N ALA A 56 9.56 -19.76 23.01
CA ALA A 56 9.22 -20.12 21.63
C ALA A 56 8.77 -18.87 20.84
N ALA A 57 7.92 -18.03 21.43
CA ALA A 57 7.49 -16.78 20.80
C ALA A 57 8.66 -15.81 20.56
N ALA A 58 9.63 -15.75 21.47
CA ALA A 58 10.83 -14.95 21.32
C ALA A 58 11.70 -15.45 20.15
N VAL A 59 11.93 -16.77 20.04
CA VAL A 59 12.69 -17.36 18.93
C VAL A 59 11.99 -17.14 17.59
N ILE A 60 10.68 -17.41 17.51
CA ILE A 60 9.89 -17.17 16.30
C ILE A 60 9.99 -15.71 15.88
N THR A 61 9.83 -14.77 16.82
CA THR A 61 9.95 -13.33 16.55
C THR A 61 11.34 -12.94 16.06
N ALA A 62 12.41 -13.48 16.66
CA ALA A 62 13.78 -13.21 16.23
C ALA A 62 14.05 -13.73 14.81
N ALA A 63 13.49 -14.90 14.47
CA ALA A 63 13.66 -15.56 13.19
C ALA A 63 12.88 -14.88 12.04
N ALA A 64 11.81 -14.15 12.36
CA ALA A 64 10.86 -13.51 11.43
C ALA A 64 11.48 -12.34 10.65
N ARG A 65 12.46 -12.65 9.80
CA ARG A 65 13.19 -11.72 8.94
C ARG A 65 13.06 -12.18 7.50
N ALA A 66 12.68 -11.28 6.59
CA ALA A 66 12.48 -11.59 5.19
C ALA A 66 13.77 -12.12 4.53
N GLU A 67 14.94 -11.75 5.03
CA GLU A 67 16.23 -12.25 4.55
C GLU A 67 16.45 -13.74 4.87
N SER A 68 15.70 -14.30 5.84
CA SER A 68 15.81 -15.71 6.25
C SER A 68 15.19 -16.68 5.24
N VAL A 69 14.37 -16.20 4.30
CA VAL A 69 13.67 -17.03 3.31
C VAL A 69 13.71 -16.39 1.92
N ASN A 70 13.77 -17.20 0.86
CA ASN A 70 13.81 -16.70 -0.52
C ASN A 70 12.38 -16.59 -1.10
N PRO A 71 11.88 -15.38 -1.42
CA PRO A 71 10.53 -15.20 -1.93
C PRO A 71 10.31 -15.89 -3.29
N ARG A 72 11.33 -15.95 -4.15
CA ARG A 72 11.20 -16.63 -5.46
C ARG A 72 10.99 -18.13 -5.30
N ASP A 73 11.72 -18.74 -4.36
CA ASP A 73 11.61 -20.19 -4.11
C ASP A 73 10.24 -20.54 -3.53
N ILE A 74 9.70 -19.68 -2.65
CA ILE A 74 8.33 -19.81 -2.13
C ILE A 74 7.32 -19.70 -3.28
N ALA A 75 7.41 -18.66 -4.10
CA ALA A 75 6.48 -18.43 -5.21
C ALA A 75 6.48 -19.56 -6.25
N VAL A 76 7.65 -20.14 -6.56
CA VAL A 76 7.77 -21.27 -7.50
C VAL A 76 7.10 -22.52 -6.93
N ARG A 77 7.32 -22.85 -5.65
CA ARG A 77 6.67 -24.01 -5.02
C ARG A 77 5.16 -23.85 -4.87
N ALA A 78 4.71 -22.63 -4.57
CA ALA A 78 3.29 -22.31 -4.40
C ALA A 78 2.44 -22.57 -5.65
N ARG A 79 3.05 -22.73 -6.83
CA ARG A 79 2.34 -23.12 -8.07
C ARG A 79 1.66 -24.49 -7.97
N GLY A 80 2.20 -25.41 -7.18
CA GLY A 80 1.65 -26.76 -7.04
C GLY A 80 0.52 -26.85 -6.03
N SER A 81 0.58 -26.07 -4.96
CA SER A 81 -0.41 -26.04 -3.87
C SER A 81 -1.47 -24.96 -4.03
N ALA A 82 -1.23 -23.99 -4.91
CA ALA A 82 -1.90 -22.70 -4.91
C ALA A 82 -1.85 -21.99 -3.55
N ASP A 83 -0.90 -22.30 -2.67
CA ASP A 83 -0.84 -21.70 -1.32
C ASP A 83 0.56 -21.16 -1.03
N THR A 84 0.70 -19.84 -1.16
CA THR A 84 1.96 -19.14 -0.89
C THR A 84 2.30 -19.13 0.58
N VAL A 85 1.30 -19.06 1.47
CA VAL A 85 1.54 -19.02 2.90
C VAL A 85 1.96 -20.38 3.40
N ALA A 86 1.30 -21.47 3.00
CA ALA A 86 1.74 -22.82 3.37
C ALA A 86 3.21 -23.09 3.01
N GLU A 87 3.64 -22.66 1.82
CA GLU A 87 5.05 -22.77 1.38
C GLU A 87 6.01 -21.88 2.18
N LEU A 88 5.56 -20.68 2.56
CA LEU A 88 6.29 -19.79 3.46
C LEU A 88 6.43 -20.44 4.84
N ILE A 89 5.35 -20.93 5.44
CA ILE A 89 5.34 -21.56 6.77
C ILE A 89 6.26 -22.76 6.78
N GLY A 90 6.18 -23.65 5.79
CA GLY A 90 7.11 -24.78 5.69
C GLY A 90 8.58 -24.35 5.63
N ALA A 91 8.90 -23.27 4.91
CA ALA A 91 10.25 -22.72 4.88
C ALA A 91 10.65 -22.07 6.21
N PHE A 92 9.75 -21.31 6.82
CA PHE A 92 9.98 -20.57 8.04
C PHE A 92 10.11 -21.49 9.27
N THR A 93 9.28 -22.53 9.38
CA THR A 93 9.42 -23.57 10.41
C THR A 93 10.80 -24.24 10.35
N ARG A 94 11.36 -24.47 9.15
CA ARG A 94 12.74 -24.98 9.02
C ARG A 94 13.81 -23.97 9.46
N VAL A 95 13.54 -22.67 9.34
CA VAL A 95 14.43 -21.62 9.88
C VAL A 95 14.37 -21.65 11.41
N VAL A 96 13.16 -21.64 11.98
CA VAL A 96 12.95 -21.69 13.44
C VAL A 96 13.57 -22.95 14.04
N ALA A 97 13.34 -24.13 13.45
CA ALA A 97 13.87 -25.40 13.94
C ALA A 97 15.41 -25.46 13.98
N LYS A 98 16.11 -24.69 13.13
CA LYS A 98 17.57 -24.58 13.19
C LYS A 98 18.06 -23.73 14.36
N LEU A 99 17.24 -22.79 14.84
CA LEU A 99 17.54 -21.94 15.99
C LEU A 99 17.12 -22.63 17.28
N ASP A 100 15.91 -23.20 17.30
CA ASP A 100 15.31 -23.90 18.42
C ASP A 100 14.28 -24.93 17.90
N PRO A 101 14.60 -26.24 17.95
CA PRO A 101 13.67 -27.30 17.57
C PRO A 101 12.37 -27.31 18.39
N ASP A 102 12.41 -26.88 19.65
CA ASP A 102 11.24 -26.90 20.54
C ASP A 102 10.28 -25.74 20.26
N ALA A 103 10.78 -24.67 19.62
CA ALA A 103 9.95 -23.55 19.17
C ALA A 103 9.19 -23.85 17.86
N ALA A 104 9.73 -24.71 17.00
CA ALA A 104 9.20 -24.97 15.66
C ALA A 104 7.72 -25.44 15.62
N PRO A 105 7.24 -26.30 16.54
CA PRO A 105 5.83 -26.72 16.59
C PRO A 105 4.82 -25.59 16.89
N TYR A 106 5.29 -24.41 17.31
CA TYR A 106 4.44 -23.25 17.62
C TYR A 106 4.30 -22.27 16.46
N VAL A 107 5.05 -22.44 15.37
CA VAL A 107 4.89 -21.63 14.15
C VAL A 107 3.50 -21.87 13.56
N HIS A 108 2.82 -20.80 13.12
CA HIS A 108 1.49 -20.85 12.48
C HIS A 108 0.37 -21.46 13.34
N ARG A 109 0.53 -21.53 14.66
CA ARG A 109 -0.44 -22.18 15.54
C ARG A 109 -1.74 -21.37 15.63
N GLY A 110 -2.84 -21.95 15.14
CA GLY A 110 -4.18 -21.38 15.29
C GLY A 110 -4.55 -20.31 14.27
N ALA A 111 -3.82 -20.24 13.14
CA ALA A 111 -4.16 -19.39 12.00
C ALA A 111 -4.28 -20.23 10.72
N THR A 112 -4.95 -19.65 9.73
CA THR A 112 -5.03 -20.15 8.37
C THR A 112 -4.10 -19.35 7.45
N SER A 113 -3.83 -19.88 6.25
CA SER A 113 -3.11 -19.14 5.20
C SER A 113 -3.77 -17.79 4.87
N GLN A 114 -5.10 -17.71 4.94
CA GLN A 114 -5.84 -16.48 4.64
C GLN A 114 -5.61 -15.41 5.71
N ASP A 115 -5.63 -15.80 6.99
CA ASP A 115 -5.42 -14.90 8.12
C ASP A 115 -4.07 -14.17 8.02
N ILE A 116 -3.03 -14.93 7.69
CA ILE A 116 -1.67 -14.41 7.56
C ILE A 116 -1.58 -13.41 6.43
N LEU A 117 -2.12 -13.76 5.25
CA LEU A 117 -2.01 -12.93 4.07
C LEU A 117 -2.88 -11.68 4.15
N ALA A 118 -4.10 -11.78 4.69
CA ALA A 118 -5.00 -10.65 4.86
C ALA A 118 -4.48 -9.68 5.92
N THR A 119 -3.98 -10.17 7.06
CA THR A 119 -3.36 -9.31 8.08
C THR A 119 -2.06 -8.68 7.56
N ALA A 120 -1.24 -9.44 6.82
CA ALA A 120 -0.04 -8.91 6.15
C ALA A 120 -0.37 -7.78 5.16
N ALA A 121 -1.46 -7.91 4.41
CA ALA A 121 -1.93 -6.86 3.51
C ALA A 121 -2.25 -5.57 4.28
N MET A 122 -2.88 -5.66 5.46
CA MET A 122 -3.17 -4.51 6.31
C MET A 122 -1.90 -3.87 6.87
N LEU A 123 -0.89 -4.66 7.26
CA LEU A 123 0.43 -4.13 7.65
C LEU A 123 1.13 -3.40 6.49
N VAL A 124 1.06 -3.94 5.27
CA VAL A 124 1.59 -3.27 4.07
C VAL A 124 0.85 -1.96 3.81
N CYS A 125 -0.49 -1.95 3.90
CA CYS A 125 -1.28 -0.73 3.81
C CYS A 125 -0.87 0.28 4.88
N GLY A 126 -0.74 -0.13 6.15
CA GLY A 126 -0.33 0.72 7.27
C GLY A 126 1.03 1.37 7.07
N ARG A 127 1.96 0.72 6.36
CA ARG A 127 3.27 1.30 5.98
C ARG A 127 3.22 2.19 4.75
N ALA A 128 2.35 1.90 3.79
CA ALA A 128 2.25 2.64 2.54
C ALA A 128 1.39 3.91 2.64
N LEU A 129 0.27 3.87 3.37
CA LEU A 129 -0.65 5.00 3.54
C LEU A 129 0.06 6.27 4.05
N PRO A 130 0.94 6.22 5.07
CA PRO A 130 1.66 7.42 5.52
C PRO A 130 2.53 8.05 4.43
N LEU A 131 3.10 7.27 3.50
CA LEU A 131 3.89 7.80 2.39
C LEU A 131 3.02 8.60 1.43
N VAL A 132 1.85 8.06 1.06
CA VAL A 132 0.86 8.74 0.21
C VAL A 132 0.42 10.04 0.87
N ARG A 133 -0.02 9.95 2.14
CA ARG A 133 -0.49 11.11 2.92
C ARG A 133 0.55 12.21 3.03
N ARG A 134 1.81 11.86 3.31
CA ARG A 134 2.92 12.82 3.35
C ARG A 134 3.03 13.58 2.03
N ASP A 135 2.92 12.90 0.90
CA ASP A 135 3.03 13.54 -0.41
C ASP A 135 1.78 14.39 -0.75
N LEU A 136 0.58 14.01 -0.30
CA LEU A 136 -0.62 14.87 -0.37
C LEU A 136 -0.45 16.15 0.48
N GLN A 137 0.16 16.05 1.65
CA GLN A 137 0.46 17.21 2.50
C GLN A 137 1.51 18.15 1.88
N ARG A 138 2.51 17.58 1.20
CA ARG A 138 3.47 18.36 0.40
C ARG A 138 2.78 19.13 -0.73
N VAL A 139 1.86 18.49 -1.45
CA VAL A 139 1.03 19.16 -2.47
C VAL A 139 0.29 20.37 -1.89
N ARG A 140 -0.38 20.18 -0.74
CA ARG A 140 -1.13 21.26 -0.07
C ARG A 140 -0.23 22.40 0.40
N THR A 141 0.98 22.09 0.82
CA THR A 141 1.96 23.07 1.29
C THR A 141 2.54 23.89 0.12
N ALA A 142 2.83 23.24 -1.01
CA ALA A 142 3.41 23.88 -2.19
C ALA A 142 2.42 24.80 -2.94
N LEU A 143 1.11 24.54 -2.84
CA LEU A 143 0.07 25.38 -3.42
C LEU A 143 -0.85 25.94 -2.32
N PRO A 144 -0.38 26.92 -1.51
CA PRO A 144 -1.23 27.51 -0.48
C PRO A 144 -2.46 28.16 -1.13
N GLY A 145 -3.58 28.21 -0.39
CA GLY A 145 -4.94 28.54 -0.86
C GLY A 145 -5.17 29.88 -1.57
N GLY A 146 -4.13 30.66 -1.88
CA GLY A 146 -4.17 31.85 -2.73
C GLY A 146 -4.22 31.57 -4.24
N ARG A 147 -4.16 30.29 -4.68
CA ARG A 147 -4.24 29.90 -6.09
C ARG A 147 -5.67 29.45 -6.46
N GLY A 148 -6.56 30.42 -6.71
CA GLY A 148 -7.98 30.16 -7.00
C GLY A 148 -8.24 29.18 -8.15
N TRP A 149 -7.34 29.11 -9.13
CA TRP A 149 -7.43 28.17 -10.26
C TRP A 149 -7.24 26.69 -9.84
N ALA A 150 -6.58 26.43 -8.70
CA ALA A 150 -6.30 25.08 -8.19
C ALA A 150 -7.24 24.66 -7.06
N LEU A 151 -8.17 25.53 -6.63
CA LEU A 151 -8.93 25.35 -5.38
C LEU A 151 -9.77 24.07 -5.37
N GLY A 152 -10.39 23.70 -6.50
CA GLY A 152 -11.17 22.46 -6.63
C GLY A 152 -10.32 21.22 -6.35
N GLY A 153 -9.23 21.06 -7.12
CA GLY A 153 -8.28 19.95 -6.94
C GLY A 153 -7.64 19.91 -5.55
N LEU A 154 -7.31 21.06 -4.95
CA LEU A 154 -6.77 21.10 -3.58
C LEU A 154 -7.78 20.64 -2.52
N ARG A 155 -9.06 21.00 -2.66
CA ARG A 155 -10.12 20.49 -1.78
C ARG A 155 -10.32 18.99 -1.95
N ALA A 156 -10.28 18.50 -3.17
CA ALA A 156 -10.37 17.06 -3.45
C ALA A 156 -9.19 16.29 -2.82
N VAL A 157 -7.98 16.85 -2.88
CA VAL A 157 -6.78 16.29 -2.23
C VAL A 157 -6.91 16.28 -0.71
N GLU A 158 -7.44 17.36 -0.12
CA GLU A 158 -7.69 17.45 1.33
C GLU A 158 -8.72 16.40 1.79
N GLU A 159 -9.83 16.24 1.07
CA GLU A 159 -10.82 15.21 1.37
C GLU A 159 -10.23 13.80 1.27
N ALA A 160 -9.44 13.55 0.21
CA ALA A 160 -8.77 12.27 0.00
C ALA A 160 -7.80 11.96 1.16
N ASP A 161 -6.97 12.92 1.57
CA ASP A 161 -6.06 12.74 2.72
C ASP A 161 -6.84 12.48 4.03
N GLY A 162 -7.96 13.16 4.25
CA GLY A 162 -8.83 12.89 5.41
C GLY A 162 -9.34 11.44 5.44
N ARG A 163 -9.69 10.87 4.29
CA ARG A 163 -10.10 9.45 4.19
C ARG A 163 -8.92 8.50 4.44
N LEU A 164 -7.75 8.79 3.90
CA LEU A 164 -6.55 8.00 4.17
C LEU A 164 -6.13 8.10 5.65
N ALA A 165 -6.39 9.24 6.31
CA ALA A 165 -6.11 9.44 7.72
C ALA A 165 -6.96 8.54 8.62
N LEU A 166 -8.25 8.44 8.32
CA LEU A 166 -9.17 7.52 9.03
C LEU A 166 -8.72 6.06 8.85
N LEU A 167 -8.32 5.68 7.63
CA LEU A 167 -7.77 4.34 7.37
C LEU A 167 -6.50 4.07 8.16
N ALA A 168 -5.53 4.99 8.13
CA ALA A 168 -4.25 4.82 8.79
C ALA A 168 -4.31 4.88 10.33
N GLY A 169 -5.39 5.39 10.90
CA GLY A 169 -5.61 5.44 12.35
C GLY A 169 -6.12 4.09 12.86
N ASP A 170 -7.42 3.84 12.67
CA ASP A 170 -8.11 2.77 13.40
C ASP A 170 -8.93 1.82 12.50
N ALA A 171 -8.93 2.01 11.18
CA ALA A 171 -9.79 1.21 10.29
C ALA A 171 -9.08 0.07 9.54
N LEU A 172 -7.75 -0.07 9.67
CA LEU A 172 -7.05 -1.28 9.23
C LEU A 172 -7.15 -2.34 10.34
N THR A 173 -7.82 -3.45 10.03
CA THR A 173 -8.20 -4.46 11.02
C THR A 173 -7.40 -5.75 10.88
N VAL A 174 -7.18 -6.46 11.99
CA VAL A 174 -6.67 -7.84 11.94
C VAL A 174 -7.71 -8.77 11.33
N VAL A 175 -7.22 -9.83 10.67
CA VAL A 175 -8.05 -10.91 10.15
C VAL A 175 -7.61 -12.22 10.80
N LEU A 176 -8.47 -12.77 11.65
CA LEU A 176 -8.33 -14.09 12.28
C LEU A 176 -9.70 -14.79 12.27
N ASP A 177 -9.97 -15.57 11.24
CA ASP A 177 -11.23 -16.30 11.11
C ASP A 177 -11.33 -17.44 12.16
N GLY A 178 -12.50 -17.59 12.75
CA GLY A 178 -12.78 -18.61 13.77
C GLY A 178 -12.04 -18.47 15.11
N ALA A 179 -11.22 -17.43 15.31
CA ALA A 179 -10.57 -17.14 16.57
C ALA A 179 -11.56 -16.57 17.61
N ASN A 180 -11.33 -16.86 18.90
CA ASN A 180 -12.11 -16.22 19.95
C ASN A 180 -11.69 -14.75 20.13
N SER A 181 -12.60 -13.94 20.70
CA SER A 181 -12.39 -12.49 20.87
C SER A 181 -11.13 -12.13 21.67
N THR A 182 -10.72 -12.98 22.62
CA THR A 182 -9.52 -12.78 23.43
C THR A 182 -8.24 -12.88 22.59
N LEU A 183 -8.13 -13.91 21.74
CA LEU A 183 -6.99 -14.06 20.82
C LEU A 183 -6.95 -12.93 19.81
N THR A 184 -8.10 -12.59 19.21
CA THR A 184 -8.20 -11.47 18.25
C THR A 184 -7.74 -10.14 18.87
N THR A 185 -8.11 -9.87 20.12
CA THR A 185 -7.71 -8.64 20.83
C THR A 185 -6.21 -8.63 21.16
N ALA A 186 -5.66 -9.75 21.63
CA ALA A 186 -4.23 -9.86 21.90
C ALA A 186 -3.41 -9.70 20.60
N PHE A 187 -3.89 -10.29 19.51
CA PHE A 187 -3.24 -10.21 18.20
C PHE A 187 -3.32 -8.80 17.57
N ALA A 188 -4.46 -8.13 17.69
CA ALA A 188 -4.60 -6.72 17.33
C ALA A 188 -3.59 -5.85 18.08
N THR A 189 -3.42 -6.08 19.39
CA THR A 189 -2.40 -5.38 20.20
C THR A 189 -0.98 -5.64 19.69
N GLU A 190 -0.66 -6.88 19.32
CA GLU A 190 0.68 -7.27 18.85
C GLU A 190 1.03 -6.77 17.44
N THR A 191 0.02 -6.54 16.60
CA THR A 191 0.17 -6.01 15.23
C THR A 191 0.05 -4.48 15.17
N GLY A 192 -0.59 -3.86 16.18
CA GLY A 192 -0.96 -2.45 16.15
C GLY A 192 -2.12 -2.14 15.21
N LEU A 193 -2.86 -3.16 14.77
CA LEU A 193 -4.05 -3.04 13.94
C LEU A 193 -5.32 -3.07 14.82
N ALA A 194 -6.44 -2.59 14.30
CA ALA A 194 -7.71 -2.61 15.02
C ALA A 194 -8.37 -3.99 15.02
N VAL A 195 -9.31 -4.21 15.92
CA VAL A 195 -10.20 -5.38 15.89
C VAL A 195 -11.39 -5.03 15.00
N ALA A 196 -11.70 -5.87 14.00
CA ALA A 196 -12.91 -5.69 13.22
C ALA A 196 -14.16 -5.93 14.09
N ASP A 197 -15.19 -5.09 13.90
CA ASP A 197 -16.50 -5.31 14.51
C ASP A 197 -17.04 -6.69 14.13
N ALA A 198 -17.79 -7.33 15.04
CA ALA A 198 -18.24 -8.73 14.87
C ALA A 198 -19.05 -8.99 13.58
N GLY A 199 -19.66 -7.96 12.97
CA GLY A 199 -20.35 -8.07 11.67
C GLY A 199 -19.44 -7.94 10.44
N ALA A 200 -18.25 -7.35 10.58
CA ALA A 200 -17.24 -7.19 9.52
C ALA A 200 -16.24 -8.36 9.48
N GLN A 201 -16.18 -9.19 10.52
CA GLN A 201 -15.33 -10.39 10.59
C GLN A 201 -15.71 -11.50 9.60
N ALA A 202 -16.90 -11.40 8.97
CA ALA A 202 -17.38 -12.43 8.05
C ALA A 202 -16.77 -12.37 6.64
N GLU A 203 -16.03 -11.30 6.28
CA GLU A 203 -15.45 -11.18 4.94
C GLU A 203 -13.94 -11.45 4.91
N PRO A 204 -13.46 -12.46 4.15
CA PRO A 204 -12.03 -12.78 4.02
C PRO A 204 -11.20 -11.67 3.37
N ALA A 205 -11.83 -10.59 2.91
CA ALA A 205 -11.20 -9.42 2.30
C ALA A 205 -10.91 -8.28 3.30
N GLY A 206 -11.38 -8.33 4.55
CA GLY A 206 -11.12 -7.28 5.56
C GLY A 206 -11.38 -5.86 5.03
N SER A 207 -10.49 -4.90 5.36
CA SER A 207 -10.62 -3.49 4.92
C SER A 207 -10.21 -3.23 3.45
N LEU A 208 -10.02 -4.27 2.61
CA LEU A 208 -9.56 -4.11 1.22
C LEU A 208 -10.46 -3.23 0.35
N PRO A 209 -11.81 -3.39 0.36
CA PRO A 209 -12.67 -2.55 -0.45
C PRO A 209 -12.56 -1.07 -0.04
N GLU A 210 -12.42 -0.79 1.25
CA GLU A 210 -12.26 0.57 1.77
C GLU A 210 -10.94 1.20 1.34
N VAL A 211 -9.85 0.45 1.40
CA VAL A 211 -8.55 0.86 0.86
C VAL A 211 -8.68 1.15 -0.63
N GLY A 212 -9.29 0.25 -1.42
CA GLY A 212 -9.50 0.45 -2.86
C GLY A 212 -10.32 1.70 -3.19
N ARG A 213 -11.39 1.97 -2.43
CA ARG A 213 -12.20 3.18 -2.57
C ARG A 213 -11.43 4.45 -2.20
N ALA A 214 -10.60 4.41 -1.15
CA ALA A 214 -9.78 5.56 -0.76
C ALA A 214 -8.68 5.85 -1.80
N MET A 215 -8.04 4.82 -2.35
CA MET A 215 -7.05 4.94 -3.42
C MET A 215 -7.67 5.51 -4.70
N THR A 216 -8.85 5.04 -5.07
CA THR A 216 -9.64 5.56 -6.21
C THR A 216 -9.94 7.06 -6.06
N ARG A 217 -10.40 7.48 -4.87
CA ARG A 217 -10.63 8.91 -4.60
C ARG A 217 -9.34 9.71 -4.70
N THR A 218 -8.25 9.18 -4.15
CA THR A 218 -6.94 9.83 -4.14
C THR A 218 -6.43 10.10 -5.56
N VAL A 219 -6.39 9.09 -6.44
CA VAL A 219 -5.90 9.31 -7.82
C VAL A 219 -6.80 10.23 -8.64
N ARG A 220 -8.11 10.24 -8.38
CA ARG A 220 -9.05 11.16 -9.04
C ARG A 220 -8.80 12.60 -8.61
N ALA A 221 -8.62 12.84 -7.31
CA ALA A 221 -8.28 14.14 -6.78
C ALA A 221 -6.95 14.66 -7.35
N LEU A 222 -5.93 13.79 -7.43
CA LEU A 222 -4.64 14.13 -8.03
C LEU A 222 -4.75 14.44 -9.52
N ALA A 223 -5.57 13.70 -10.27
CA ALA A 223 -5.81 13.96 -11.69
C ALA A 223 -6.55 15.29 -11.93
N GLU A 224 -7.52 15.64 -11.08
CA GLU A 224 -8.20 16.94 -11.12
C GLU A 224 -7.20 18.08 -10.90
N LEU A 225 -6.35 17.95 -9.88
CA LEU A 225 -5.29 18.92 -9.61
C LEU A 225 -4.29 19.01 -10.78
N ALA A 226 -3.87 17.86 -11.33
CA ALA A 226 -2.94 17.80 -12.46
C ALA A 226 -3.51 18.48 -13.71
N THR A 227 -4.81 18.31 -13.97
CA THR A 227 -5.52 19.03 -15.05
C THR A 227 -5.45 20.54 -14.86
N ALA A 228 -5.75 21.02 -13.65
CA ALA A 228 -5.69 22.44 -13.33
C ALA A 228 -4.26 22.99 -13.50
N VAL A 229 -3.24 22.23 -13.07
CA VAL A 229 -1.82 22.56 -13.23
C VAL A 229 -1.43 22.64 -14.71
N GLY A 230 -1.85 21.66 -15.52
CA GLY A 230 -1.58 21.63 -16.96
C GLY A 230 -2.18 22.86 -17.66
N ALA A 231 -3.45 23.15 -17.39
CA ALA A 231 -4.15 24.31 -17.95
C ALA A 231 -3.47 25.64 -17.54
N PHE A 232 -3.01 25.75 -16.29
CA PHE A 232 -2.26 26.92 -15.83
C PHE A 232 -0.93 27.08 -16.58
N ALA A 233 -0.19 25.99 -16.79
CA ALA A 233 1.09 26.02 -17.48
C ALA A 233 0.94 26.38 -18.97
N GLU A 234 -0.13 25.93 -19.62
CA GLU A 234 -0.47 26.26 -21.01
C GLU A 234 -0.91 27.72 -21.22
N ALA A 235 -1.57 28.32 -20.22
CA ALA A 235 -2.03 29.70 -20.30
C ALA A 235 -0.90 30.75 -20.23
N GLY A 236 0.31 30.35 -19.84
CA GLY A 236 1.46 31.26 -19.76
C GLY A 236 2.02 31.63 -21.14
N THR A 237 2.55 32.85 -21.27
CA THR A 237 3.20 33.32 -22.51
C THR A 237 4.69 33.58 -22.31
N GLY A 238 5.48 33.42 -23.39
CA GLY A 238 6.93 33.65 -23.40
C GLY A 238 7.79 32.42 -23.07
N SER A 239 9.12 32.58 -23.16
CA SER A 239 10.08 31.47 -23.03
C SER A 239 10.04 30.78 -21.66
N ALA A 240 9.81 31.53 -20.58
CA ALA A 240 9.64 30.97 -19.23
C ALA A 240 8.39 30.07 -19.11
N ALA A 241 7.29 30.45 -19.78
CA ALA A 241 6.07 29.66 -19.82
C ALA A 241 6.22 28.40 -20.69
N ALA A 242 6.90 28.51 -21.84
CA ALA A 242 7.22 27.34 -22.66
C ALA A 242 8.06 26.30 -21.89
N GLY A 243 9.04 26.76 -21.10
CA GLY A 243 9.81 25.89 -20.21
C GLY A 243 8.98 25.29 -19.08
N CYS A 244 8.02 26.03 -18.52
CA CYS A 244 7.05 25.52 -17.54
C CYS A 244 6.20 24.39 -18.14
N HIS A 245 5.55 24.65 -19.29
CA HIS A 245 4.73 23.67 -20.00
C HIS A 245 5.49 22.37 -20.31
N ALA A 246 6.73 22.48 -20.81
CA ALA A 246 7.57 21.31 -21.10
C ALA A 246 7.86 20.46 -19.86
N ARG A 247 8.04 21.08 -18.68
CA ARG A 247 8.31 20.37 -17.42
C ARG A 247 7.06 19.78 -16.78
N THR A 248 5.88 20.38 -17.00
CA THR A 248 4.63 19.92 -16.39
C THR A 248 3.95 18.80 -17.17
N ARG A 249 4.13 18.76 -18.50
CA ARG A 249 3.42 17.80 -19.38
C ARG A 249 3.60 16.34 -18.97
N GLY A 250 4.85 15.89 -18.83
CA GLY A 250 5.15 14.50 -18.46
C GLY A 250 4.51 14.08 -17.13
N PRO A 251 4.76 14.80 -16.02
CA PRO A 251 4.12 14.52 -14.73
C PRO A 251 2.58 14.49 -14.78
N VAL A 252 1.95 15.41 -15.51
CA VAL A 252 0.49 15.44 -15.67
C VAL A 252 0.00 14.17 -16.37
N GLU A 253 0.61 13.79 -17.49
CA GLU A 253 0.28 12.55 -18.22
C GLU A 253 0.44 11.30 -17.34
N LEU A 254 1.51 11.23 -16.53
CA LEU A 254 1.75 10.12 -15.61
C LEU A 254 0.66 9.99 -14.54
N ILE A 255 0.23 11.11 -13.93
CA ILE A 255 -0.84 11.12 -12.92
C ILE A 255 -2.16 10.66 -13.53
N HIS A 256 -2.52 11.16 -14.72
CA HIS A 256 -3.71 10.72 -15.43
C HIS A 256 -3.66 9.23 -15.79
N GLY A 257 -2.50 8.72 -16.22
CA GLY A 257 -2.29 7.30 -16.49
C GLY A 257 -2.56 6.41 -15.27
N ALA A 258 -2.17 6.84 -14.07
CA ALA A 258 -2.52 6.13 -12.84
C ALA A 258 -4.02 6.20 -12.52
N ALA A 259 -4.66 7.37 -12.73
CA ALA A 259 -6.09 7.57 -12.50
C ALA A 259 -6.99 6.75 -13.45
N LEU A 260 -6.49 6.35 -14.62
CA LEU A 260 -7.18 5.44 -15.54
C LEU A 260 -7.08 3.96 -15.10
N GLN A 261 -5.98 3.58 -14.45
CA GLN A 261 -5.72 2.19 -14.07
C GLN A 261 -6.31 1.81 -12.71
N VAL A 262 -6.11 2.66 -11.70
CA VAL A 262 -6.46 2.34 -10.30
C VAL A 262 -7.94 1.97 -10.11
N PRO A 263 -8.92 2.73 -10.63
CA PRO A 263 -10.33 2.37 -10.44
C PRO A 263 -10.68 1.00 -11.03
N ALA A 264 -10.08 0.63 -12.16
CA ALA A 264 -10.31 -0.67 -12.80
C ALA A 264 -9.70 -1.82 -11.97
N LEU A 265 -8.51 -1.63 -11.41
CA LEU A 265 -7.88 -2.60 -10.51
C LEU A 265 -8.67 -2.75 -9.20
N CYS A 266 -9.20 -1.65 -8.65
CA CYS A 266 -10.02 -1.68 -7.44
C CYS A 266 -11.33 -2.45 -7.61
N ALA A 267 -11.86 -2.58 -8.83
CA ALA A 267 -13.07 -3.37 -9.07
C ALA A 267 -12.90 -4.86 -8.67
N VAL A 268 -11.66 -5.39 -8.72
CA VAL A 268 -11.36 -6.76 -8.30
C VAL A 268 -11.29 -6.89 -6.77
N LEU A 269 -11.08 -5.79 -6.04
CA LEU A 269 -11.00 -5.78 -4.58
C LEU A 269 -12.38 -5.75 -3.91
N GLU A 270 -13.45 -5.49 -4.67
CA GLU A 270 -14.80 -5.51 -4.13
C GLU A 270 -15.24 -6.96 -3.82
N PRO A 271 -16.11 -7.15 -2.81
CA PRO A 271 -16.57 -8.48 -2.42
C PRO A 271 -17.15 -9.22 -3.62
N SER A 272 -16.62 -10.40 -3.88
CA SER A 272 -17.03 -11.25 -5.01
C SER A 272 -17.58 -12.58 -4.47
N PRO A 273 -18.48 -13.25 -5.22
CA PRO A 273 -18.96 -14.57 -4.82
C PRO A 273 -17.81 -15.54 -4.55
N SER A 274 -18.00 -16.45 -3.59
CA SER A 274 -17.00 -17.47 -3.24
C SER A 274 -16.81 -18.48 -4.38
N VAL A 275 -16.02 -18.11 -5.38
CA VAL A 275 -15.59 -18.98 -6.49
C VAL A 275 -14.14 -19.42 -6.30
N PRO A 276 -13.76 -20.64 -6.75
CA PRO A 276 -12.36 -21.07 -6.73
C PRO A 276 -11.46 -20.03 -7.40
N GLY A 277 -10.42 -19.58 -6.69
CA GLY A 277 -9.49 -18.58 -7.19
C GLY A 277 -9.75 -17.15 -6.72
N ALA A 278 -10.98 -16.81 -6.29
CA ALA A 278 -11.35 -15.44 -5.91
C ALA A 278 -10.42 -14.84 -4.86
N ARG A 279 -10.08 -15.63 -3.83
CA ARG A 279 -9.16 -15.20 -2.76
C ARG A 279 -7.76 -14.83 -3.25
N TYR A 280 -7.30 -15.31 -4.40
CA TYR A 280 -5.97 -14.98 -4.94
C TYR A 280 -5.98 -13.79 -5.90
N ALA A 281 -7.16 -13.44 -6.42
CA ALA A 281 -7.30 -12.39 -7.42
C ALA A 281 -6.97 -11.00 -6.86
N VAL A 282 -7.04 -10.81 -5.55
CA VAL A 282 -6.99 -9.49 -4.90
C VAL A 282 -5.59 -9.00 -4.55
N TRP A 283 -4.61 -9.89 -4.32
CA TRP A 283 -3.30 -9.49 -3.75
C TRP A 283 -2.45 -8.67 -4.70
N GLN A 284 -2.35 -9.11 -5.96
CA GLN A 284 -1.59 -8.41 -6.98
C GLN A 284 -2.24 -7.07 -7.36
N PRO A 285 -3.56 -6.97 -7.59
CA PRO A 285 -4.24 -5.68 -7.77
C PRO A 285 -4.10 -4.74 -6.57
N LEU A 286 -4.23 -5.21 -5.33
CA LEU A 286 -4.02 -4.36 -4.15
C LEU A 286 -2.62 -3.74 -4.17
N ARG A 287 -1.59 -4.56 -4.39
CA ARG A 287 -0.20 -4.08 -4.47
C ARG A 287 -0.04 -3.01 -5.55
N GLU A 288 -0.63 -3.22 -6.72
CA GLU A 288 -0.49 -2.29 -7.84
C GLU A 288 -1.29 -1.00 -7.63
N VAL A 289 -2.48 -1.08 -7.05
CA VAL A 289 -3.29 0.08 -6.65
C VAL A 289 -2.50 1.01 -5.73
N ILE A 290 -1.82 0.45 -4.73
CA ILE A 290 -1.00 1.23 -3.79
C ILE A 290 0.24 1.81 -4.50
N ARG A 291 0.91 1.04 -5.36
CA ARG A 291 2.08 1.51 -6.15
C ARG A 291 1.73 2.68 -7.05
N LEU A 292 0.67 2.55 -7.83
CA LEU A 292 0.24 3.58 -8.78
C LEU A 292 -0.21 4.84 -8.04
N THR A 293 -1.01 4.69 -6.98
CA THR A 293 -1.50 5.83 -6.19
C THR A 293 -0.35 6.56 -5.48
N GLY A 294 0.57 5.83 -4.85
CA GLY A 294 1.73 6.43 -4.20
C GLY A 294 2.69 7.10 -5.20
N GLY A 295 2.89 6.49 -6.37
CA GLY A 295 3.66 7.10 -7.46
C GLY A 295 3.03 8.41 -7.96
N ALA A 296 1.71 8.40 -8.17
CA ALA A 296 0.95 9.59 -8.58
C ALA A 296 1.02 10.70 -7.53
N ALA A 297 0.88 10.37 -6.24
CA ALA A 297 1.00 11.33 -5.14
C ALA A 297 2.40 11.95 -5.09
N HIS A 298 3.45 11.12 -5.21
CA HIS A 298 4.83 11.60 -5.24
C HIS A 298 5.10 12.51 -6.44
N THR A 299 4.61 12.12 -7.61
CA THR A 299 4.73 12.89 -8.86
C THR A 299 4.01 14.24 -8.73
N ALA A 300 2.80 14.26 -8.14
CA ALA A 300 2.05 15.49 -7.89
C ALA A 300 2.76 16.42 -6.90
N ALA A 301 3.34 15.87 -5.81
CA ALA A 301 4.12 16.65 -4.86
C ALA A 301 5.31 17.33 -5.54
N ARG A 302 6.06 16.59 -6.37
CA ARG A 302 7.17 17.16 -7.14
C ARG A 302 6.71 18.23 -8.13
N LEU A 303 5.67 17.94 -8.90
CA LEU A 303 5.08 18.85 -9.87
C LEU A 303 4.67 20.19 -9.23
N THR A 304 4.04 20.14 -8.06
CA THR A 304 3.57 21.34 -7.36
C THR A 304 4.71 22.12 -6.69
N GLU A 305 5.71 21.44 -6.13
CA GLU A 305 6.93 22.08 -5.59
C GLU A 305 7.73 22.80 -6.69
N ASP A 306 7.87 22.19 -7.86
CA ASP A 306 8.59 22.79 -9.00
C ASP A 306 7.87 24.03 -9.56
N LEU A 307 6.53 24.02 -9.52
CA LEU A 307 5.73 25.19 -9.89
C LEU A 307 5.90 26.36 -8.93
N ASP A 308 6.05 26.10 -7.63
CA ASP A 308 6.23 27.16 -6.63
C ASP A 308 7.61 27.81 -6.73
N ALA A 309 8.65 27.03 -7.09
CA ALA A 309 10.00 27.51 -7.30
C ALA A 309 10.19 28.38 -8.57
N THR A 310 9.19 28.47 -9.46
CA THR A 310 9.31 29.19 -10.73
C THR A 310 8.99 30.70 -10.55
N PRO A 311 9.88 31.64 -10.92
CA PRO A 311 9.65 33.07 -10.73
C PRO A 311 8.39 33.57 -11.45
N ARG A 312 7.55 34.33 -10.73
CA ARG A 312 6.30 34.90 -11.24
C ARG A 312 6.56 36.02 -12.26
N THR A 313 6.34 35.76 -13.54
CA THR A 313 6.21 36.84 -14.55
C THR A 313 4.85 36.88 -15.25
N ALA A 314 3.96 35.90 -15.05
CA ALA A 314 2.65 35.88 -15.70
C ALA A 314 1.52 35.91 -14.67
N THR A 315 0.87 37.06 -14.55
CA THR A 315 -0.51 37.13 -14.03
C THR A 315 -1.41 36.60 -15.15
N PRO A 316 -2.20 35.52 -14.96
CA PRO A 316 -3.15 35.12 -15.98
C PRO A 316 -4.16 36.25 -16.19
N ALA A 317 -4.41 36.61 -17.46
CA ALA A 317 -5.46 37.53 -17.81
C ALA A 317 -6.78 37.00 -17.24
N ARG A 318 -7.55 37.87 -16.58
CA ARG A 318 -8.88 37.52 -16.05
C ARG A 318 -9.70 36.91 -17.19
N LEU A 319 -10.12 35.66 -17.04
CA LEU A 319 -11.15 35.09 -17.91
C LEU A 319 -12.44 35.88 -17.66
N SER A 320 -12.89 36.62 -18.67
CA SER A 320 -14.20 37.26 -18.67
C SER A 320 -15.29 36.18 -18.74
N PRO A 321 -16.39 36.32 -17.97
CA PRO A 321 -17.53 35.42 -18.11
C PRO A 321 -18.22 35.67 -19.45
N LEU A 322 -18.43 34.59 -20.22
CA LEU A 322 -19.39 34.52 -21.32
C LEU A 322 -20.67 33.88 -20.79
#